data_AF-A0A3C1WF90-F1
#
_entry.id   AF-A0A3C1WF90-F1
#
_cell.length_a   1.000
_cell.length_b   1.000
_cell.length_c   1.000
_cell.angle_alpha   90.00
_cell.angle_beta   90.00
_cell.angle_gamma   90.00
#
_symmetry.space_group_name_H-M   'P 1'
#
loop_
_entity.id
_entity.type
_entity.pdbx_description
1 polymer ?
#
loop_
_entity_poly.entity_id
_entity_poly.type
_entity_poly.pdbx_seq_one_letter_code
_entity_poly.pdbx_strand_id
1 'polypeptide(L)'
;KENIFSLGVNIAIPPVEPTPVMCGTPKTGYMIESMVTAVVHNIEDMIAGKSPSNIPTWNAVCIADMGDTGAAFVAMPQIPPRNVTWAKKGKMMHLAKIAFEKFFIRNMKTGNSEPAYQKYIFKMLGIERLKKK
;
A
#
# COMPACT_ATOMS: atom_id res chain seq x y z
N LYS A 1 -4.88 -24.00 11.39
CA LYS A 1 -5.54 -22.87 10.67
C LYS A 1 -4.93 -21.53 11.06
N GLU A 2 -4.45 -21.35 12.30
CA GLU A 2 -3.84 -20.11 12.80
C GLU A 2 -2.43 -19.79 12.25
N ASN A 3 -1.89 -20.66 11.39
CA ASN A 3 -0.56 -20.55 10.80
C ASN A 3 -0.57 -20.27 9.29
N ILE A 4 -1.72 -19.89 8.73
CA ILE A 4 -1.86 -19.56 7.31
C ILE A 4 -2.17 -18.07 7.18
N PHE A 5 -1.28 -17.34 6.51
CA PHE A 5 -1.47 -15.94 6.15
C PHE A 5 -1.74 -15.81 4.66
N SER A 6 -2.54 -14.83 4.28
CA SER A 6 -2.79 -14.44 2.90
C SER A 6 -2.69 -12.92 2.79
N LEU A 7 -2.19 -12.43 1.66
CA LEU A 7 -1.97 -11.00 1.39
C LEU A 7 -2.04 -10.73 -0.10
N GLY A 8 -2.31 -9.49 -0.48
CA GLY A 8 -2.36 -9.10 -1.88
C GLY A 8 -3.78 -9.07 -2.44
N VAL A 9 -3.91 -9.36 -3.73
CA VAL A 9 -5.20 -9.33 -4.44
C VAL A 9 -6.11 -10.50 -4.03
N ASN A 10 -5.53 -11.61 -3.59
CA ASN A 10 -6.24 -12.85 -3.27
C ASN A 10 -7.04 -12.81 -1.95
N ILE A 11 -6.88 -11.77 -1.13
CA ILE A 11 -7.62 -11.65 0.13
C ILE A 11 -9.02 -11.10 -0.08
N ALA A 12 -9.96 -11.58 0.74
CA ALA A 12 -11.30 -11.07 0.77
C ALA A 12 -11.33 -9.70 1.49
N ILE A 13 -11.62 -8.64 0.73
CA ILE A 13 -12.01 -7.34 1.26
C ILE A 13 -13.44 -7.10 0.79
N PRO A 14 -14.41 -6.88 1.70
CA PRO A 14 -15.78 -6.59 1.31
C PRO A 14 -15.89 -5.39 0.36
N PRO A 15 -16.85 -5.38 -0.57
CA PRO A 15 -17.20 -4.17 -1.32
C PRO A 15 -17.52 -3.02 -0.37
N VAL A 16 -17.09 -1.81 -0.71
CA VAL A 16 -17.30 -0.61 0.13
C VAL A 16 -18.70 -0.03 -0.01
N GLU A 17 -19.36 -0.26 -1.14
CA GLU A 17 -20.72 0.19 -1.42
C GLU A 17 -21.36 -0.69 -2.52
N PRO A 18 -22.70 -0.83 -2.53
CA PRO A 18 -23.40 -1.43 -3.65
C PRO A 18 -23.36 -0.50 -4.86
N THR A 19 -23.15 -1.07 -6.04
CA THR A 19 -23.08 -0.35 -7.31
C THR A 19 -24.05 -0.98 -8.32
N PRO A 20 -24.66 -0.22 -9.25
CA PRO A 20 -25.60 -0.77 -10.24
C PRO A 20 -25.02 -1.88 -11.12
N VAL A 21 -23.71 -1.83 -11.36
CA VAL A 21 -22.91 -2.88 -11.99
C VAL A 21 -21.89 -3.34 -10.97
N MET A 22 -21.69 -4.65 -10.83
CA MET A 22 -20.82 -5.23 -9.80
C MET A 22 -19.38 -4.70 -9.89
N CYS A 23 -19.01 -3.82 -8.96
CA CYS A 23 -17.66 -3.29 -8.79
C CYS A 23 -17.07 -3.73 -7.44
N GLY A 24 -15.73 -3.87 -7.39
CA GLY A 24 -15.00 -4.29 -6.20
C GLY A 24 -14.00 -3.26 -5.69
N THR A 25 -13.59 -3.42 -4.43
CA THR A 25 -12.56 -2.57 -3.80
C THR A 25 -11.16 -2.94 -4.33
N PRO A 26 -10.35 -1.97 -4.84
CA PRO A 26 -9.02 -2.27 -5.35
C PRO A 26 -8.03 -2.66 -4.25
N LYS A 27 -6.93 -3.34 -4.61
CA LYS A 27 -5.82 -3.68 -3.70
C LYS A 27 -4.53 -3.12 -4.30
N THR A 28 -4.18 -1.89 -3.91
CA THR A 28 -3.07 -1.14 -4.52
C THR A 28 -1.70 -1.55 -3.98
N GLY A 29 -0.62 -1.21 -4.68
CA GLY A 29 0.75 -1.60 -4.30
C GLY A 29 1.12 -1.22 -2.86
N TYR A 30 0.87 0.03 -2.46
CA TYR A 30 1.16 0.47 -1.08
C TYR A 30 0.34 -0.31 -0.05
N MET A 31 -0.93 -0.58 -0.32
CA MET A 31 -1.79 -1.38 0.55
C MET A 31 -1.26 -2.81 0.72
N ILE A 32 -0.77 -3.41 -0.37
CA ILE A 32 -0.19 -4.76 -0.37
C ILE A 32 1.14 -4.76 0.39
N GLU A 33 2.01 -3.78 0.19
CA GLU A 33 3.26 -3.66 0.96
C GLU A 33 2.99 -3.54 2.47
N SER A 34 1.95 -2.79 2.89
CA SER A 34 1.52 -2.76 4.28
C SER A 34 1.08 -4.13 4.80
N MET A 35 0.34 -4.90 4.00
CA MET A 35 -0.05 -6.29 4.35
C MET A 35 1.17 -7.18 4.52
N VAL A 36 2.16 -7.08 3.62
CA VAL A 36 3.42 -7.83 3.71
C VAL A 36 4.13 -7.51 5.03
N THR A 37 4.29 -6.22 5.37
CA THR A 37 4.91 -5.83 6.65
C THR A 37 4.16 -6.40 7.85
N ALA A 38 2.82 -6.33 7.86
CA ALA A 38 2.02 -6.85 8.96
C ALA A 38 2.15 -8.38 9.11
N VAL A 39 2.09 -9.11 8.00
CA VAL A 39 2.22 -10.58 7.99
C VAL A 39 3.61 -11.01 8.44
N VAL A 40 4.67 -10.39 7.93
CA VAL A 40 6.06 -10.71 8.33
C VAL A 40 6.24 -10.52 9.83
N HIS A 41 5.86 -9.35 10.37
CA HIS A 41 6.00 -9.10 11.81
C HIS A 41 5.15 -10.05 12.67
N ASN A 42 3.95 -10.42 12.19
CA ASN A 42 3.11 -11.38 12.90
C ASN A 42 3.70 -12.78 12.90
N ILE A 43 4.34 -13.22 11.80
CA ILE A 43 5.07 -14.48 11.74
C ILE A 43 6.27 -14.45 12.70
N GLU A 44 7.02 -13.34 12.74
CA GLU A 44 8.12 -13.15 13.69
C GLU A 44 7.63 -13.21 15.15
N ASP A 45 6.53 -12.54 15.47
CA ASP A 45 5.91 -12.58 16.80
C ASP A 45 5.51 -14.02 17.17
N MET A 46 4.89 -14.77 16.26
CA MET A 46 4.50 -16.16 16.48
C MET A 46 5.71 -17.08 16.68
N ILE A 47 6.78 -16.91 15.92
CA ILE A 47 8.04 -17.66 16.10
C ILE A 47 8.64 -17.35 17.48
N ALA A 48 8.50 -16.12 17.96
CA ALA A 48 8.94 -15.70 19.28
C ALA A 48 7.96 -16.08 20.43
N GLY A 49 6.91 -16.85 20.15
CA GLY A 49 5.92 -17.27 21.15
C GLY A 49 4.95 -16.16 21.59
N LYS A 50 4.85 -15.07 20.82
CA LYS A 50 3.92 -13.95 21.06
C LYS A 50 2.68 -14.08 20.17
N SER A 51 1.57 -13.51 20.62
CA SER A 51 0.36 -13.42 19.80
C SER A 51 0.52 -12.37 18.68
N PRO A 52 0.09 -12.69 17.44
CA PRO A 52 0.15 -11.74 16.32
C PRO A 52 -0.77 -10.54 16.59
N SER A 53 -0.24 -9.33 16.44
CA SER A 53 -0.95 -8.08 16.79
C SER A 53 -0.79 -6.96 15.76
N ASN A 54 -0.01 -7.17 14.71
CA ASN A 54 0.29 -6.16 13.71
C ASN A 54 -0.83 -6.07 12.68
N ILE A 55 -1.39 -4.87 12.50
CA ILE A 55 -2.49 -4.59 11.58
C ILE A 55 -2.01 -3.61 10.50
N PRO A 56 -2.18 -3.92 9.20
CA PRO A 56 -1.76 -3.01 8.14
C PRO A 56 -2.66 -1.76 8.09
N THR A 57 -2.09 -0.64 7.68
CA THR A 57 -2.86 0.51 7.22
C THR A 57 -3.32 0.26 5.79
N TRP A 58 -4.58 0.61 5.52
CA TRP A 58 -5.14 0.52 4.17
C TRP A 58 -5.14 1.90 3.54
N ASN A 59 -3.98 2.34 3.07
CA ASN A 59 -3.83 3.58 2.31
C ASN A 59 -3.67 3.26 0.82
N ALA A 60 -4.18 4.15 -0.04
CA ALA A 60 -4.01 4.03 -1.48
C ALA A 60 -3.17 5.18 -2.03
N VAL A 61 -2.19 4.82 -2.86
CA VAL A 61 -1.42 5.75 -3.68
C VAL A 61 -1.44 5.20 -5.10
N CYS A 62 -2.05 5.94 -6.02
CA CYS A 62 -2.14 5.58 -7.43
C CYS A 62 -1.56 6.69 -8.28
N ILE A 63 -0.66 6.35 -9.20
CA ILE A 63 -0.18 7.25 -10.25
C ILE A 63 -0.61 6.65 -11.59
N ALA A 64 -1.48 7.37 -12.28
CA ALA A 64 -1.94 7.09 -13.64
C ALA A 64 -1.14 7.94 -14.63
N ASP A 65 -0.59 7.29 -15.65
CA ASP A 65 0.24 7.90 -16.67
C ASP A 65 -0.56 8.04 -17.98
N MET A 66 -0.41 9.17 -18.66
CA MET A 66 -1.15 9.53 -19.87
C MET A 66 -0.21 9.91 -21.04
N GLY A 67 1.03 9.45 -21.03
CA GLY A 67 2.05 9.83 -22.01
C GLY A 67 2.90 10.96 -21.44
N ASP A 68 2.76 12.19 -21.92
CA ASP A 68 3.59 13.31 -21.42
C ASP A 68 3.10 13.96 -20.12
N THR A 69 1.99 13.45 -19.56
CA THR A 69 1.37 13.93 -18.32
C THR A 69 0.88 12.78 -17.48
N GLY A 70 0.62 13.01 -16.19
CA GLY A 70 0.01 12.01 -15.32
C GLY A 70 -0.97 12.62 -14.32
N ALA A 71 -1.67 11.76 -13.59
CA ALA A 71 -2.44 12.11 -12.40
C ALA A 71 -2.09 11.20 -11.23
N ALA A 72 -1.90 11.77 -10.05
CA ALA A 72 -1.72 11.04 -8.81
C ALA A 72 -2.93 11.22 -7.89
N PHE A 73 -3.28 10.15 -7.17
CA PHE A 73 -4.36 10.10 -6.21
C PHE A 73 -3.85 9.45 -4.92
N VAL A 74 -4.13 10.10 -3.79
CA VAL A 74 -3.79 9.61 -2.45
C VAL A 74 -5.07 9.59 -1.62
N ALA A 75 -5.37 8.43 -1.03
CA ALA A 75 -6.52 8.23 -0.15
C ALA A 75 -6.08 7.53 1.13
N MET A 76 -6.27 8.19 2.28
CA MET A 76 -5.87 7.69 3.59
C MET A 76 -7.01 7.84 4.61
N PRO A 77 -7.62 6.74 5.07
CA PRO A 77 -7.59 5.39 4.47
C PRO A 77 -8.20 5.33 3.06
N GLN A 78 -7.94 4.23 2.34
CA GLN A 78 -8.52 3.93 1.03
C GLN A 78 -10.05 3.77 1.15
N ILE A 79 -10.50 3.03 2.17
CA ILE A 79 -11.92 2.80 2.47
C ILE A 79 -12.44 3.97 3.35
N PRO A 80 -13.55 4.64 2.97
CA PRO A 80 -14.13 5.74 3.75
C PRO A 80 -14.55 5.34 5.18
N PRO A 81 -14.67 6.30 6.12
CA PRO A 81 -14.37 7.75 5.98
C PRO A 81 -12.87 8.05 5.90
N ARG A 82 -12.49 9.04 5.09
CA ARG A 82 -11.07 9.35 4.81
C ARG A 82 -10.60 10.58 5.58
N ASN A 83 -9.39 10.50 6.12
CA ASN A 83 -8.68 11.65 6.68
C ASN A 83 -8.05 12.51 5.59
N VAL A 84 -7.55 11.87 4.52
CA VAL A 84 -6.93 12.55 3.38
C VAL A 84 -7.52 12.01 2.08
N THR A 85 -7.96 12.93 1.22
CA THR A 85 -8.27 12.68 -0.18
C THR A 85 -7.58 13.77 -1.00
N TRP A 86 -6.56 13.39 -1.77
CA TRP A 86 -5.79 14.33 -2.58
C TRP A 86 -5.62 13.81 -3.99
N ALA A 87 -5.76 14.69 -4.97
CA ALA A 87 -5.53 14.39 -6.36
C ALA A 87 -4.79 15.54 -7.04
N LYS A 88 -3.84 15.23 -7.92
CA LYS A 88 -3.14 16.23 -8.73
C LYS A 88 -2.78 15.70 -10.10
N LYS A 89 -3.01 16.52 -11.12
CA LYS A 89 -2.58 16.28 -12.50
C LYS A 89 -1.36 17.12 -12.83
N GLY A 90 -0.43 16.59 -13.62
CA GLY A 90 0.69 17.36 -14.17
C GLY A 90 1.78 16.49 -14.81
N LYS A 91 2.69 17.12 -15.55
CA LYS A 91 3.86 16.46 -16.19
C LYS A 91 4.77 15.76 -15.18
N MET A 92 4.88 16.31 -13.97
CA MET A 92 5.66 15.70 -12.89
C MET A 92 5.15 14.32 -12.49
N MET A 93 3.86 14.00 -12.70
CA MET A 93 3.31 12.69 -12.34
C MET A 93 3.76 11.61 -13.32
N HIS A 94 3.94 11.94 -14.60
CA HIS A 94 4.54 11.03 -15.58
C HIS A 94 5.98 10.68 -15.18
N LEU A 95 6.79 11.69 -14.88
CA LEU A 95 8.17 11.48 -14.41
C LEU A 95 8.21 10.66 -13.12
N ALA A 96 7.30 10.93 -12.17
CA ALA A 96 7.18 10.16 -10.94
C ALA A 96 6.85 8.68 -11.20
N LYS A 97 5.99 8.38 -12.19
CA LYS A 97 5.66 7.01 -12.57
C LYS A 97 6.88 6.25 -13.09
N ILE A 98 7.64 6.84 -14.03
CA ILE A 98 8.87 6.25 -14.58
C ILE A 98 9.91 6.03 -13.48
N ALA A 99 10.08 7.02 -12.60
CA ALA A 99 11.02 6.91 -11.49
C ALA A 99 10.65 5.76 -10.55
N PHE A 100 9.35 5.64 -10.20
CA PHE A 100 8.86 4.55 -9.35
C PHE A 100 9.03 3.18 -9.99
N GLU A 101 8.81 3.03 -11.30
CA GLU A 101 9.03 1.77 -12.02
C GLU A 101 10.48 1.31 -11.92
N LYS A 102 11.43 2.18 -12.27
CA LYS A 102 12.87 1.87 -12.20
C LYS A 102 13.30 1.54 -10.77
N PHE A 103 12.78 2.31 -9.81
CA PHE A 103 13.01 2.09 -8.39
C PHE A 103 12.52 0.70 -7.94
N PHE A 104 11.26 0.36 -8.23
CA PHE A 104 10.67 -0.91 -7.81
C PHE A 104 11.39 -2.11 -8.42
N ILE A 105 11.71 -2.06 -9.73
CA ILE A 105 12.46 -3.13 -10.40
C ILE A 105 13.86 -3.29 -9.80
N ARG A 106 14.57 -2.18 -9.51
CA ARG A 106 15.89 -2.23 -8.88
C ARG A 106 15.81 -2.92 -7.52
N ASN A 107 14.85 -2.55 -6.68
CA ASN A 107 14.66 -3.12 -5.35
C ASN A 107 14.44 -4.63 -5.39
N MET A 108 13.63 -5.10 -6.35
CA MET A 108 13.41 -6.54 -6.56
C MET A 108 14.71 -7.25 -6.99
N LYS A 109 15.53 -6.63 -7.84
CA LYS A 109 16.83 -7.19 -8.25
C LYS A 109 17.88 -7.19 -7.14
N THR A 110 17.83 -6.24 -6.21
CA THR A 110 18.81 -6.12 -5.11
C THR A 110 18.35 -6.77 -3.80
N GLY A 111 17.14 -7.32 -3.75
CA GLY A 111 16.59 -7.94 -2.53
C GLY A 111 16.29 -6.95 -1.39
N ASN A 112 16.10 -5.66 -1.70
CA ASN A 112 15.78 -4.65 -0.69
C ASN A 112 14.37 -4.10 -0.94
N SER A 113 13.37 -4.72 -0.33
CA SER A 113 11.94 -4.41 -0.52
C SER A 113 11.48 -3.13 0.18
N GLU A 114 12.21 -2.64 1.19
CA GLU A 114 11.94 -1.38 1.87
C GLU A 114 13.25 -0.66 2.20
N PRO A 115 13.81 0.11 1.27
CA PRO A 115 14.98 0.93 1.56
C PRO A 115 14.66 1.90 2.70
N ALA A 116 15.60 2.08 3.63
CA ALA A 116 15.40 2.90 4.84
C ALA A 116 14.90 4.33 4.53
N TYR A 117 15.31 4.90 3.39
CA TYR A 117 14.84 6.21 2.95
C TYR A 117 13.35 6.23 2.56
N GLN A 118 12.82 5.16 1.98
CA GLN A 118 11.39 5.05 1.63
C GLN A 118 10.55 5.08 2.90
N LYS A 119 10.97 4.31 3.92
CA LYS A 119 10.36 4.30 5.25
C LYS A 119 10.37 5.69 5.88
N TYR A 120 11.50 6.39 5.80
CA TYR A 120 11.65 7.73 6.37
C TYR A 120 10.78 8.77 5.66
N ILE A 121 10.76 8.78 4.33
CA ILE A 121 9.96 9.72 3.54
C ILE A 121 8.48 9.51 3.81
N PHE A 122 8.00 8.26 3.79
CA PHE A 122 6.59 7.99 4.07
C PHE A 122 6.20 8.31 5.51
N LYS A 123 7.09 8.05 6.48
CA LYS A 123 6.87 8.46 7.88
C LYS A 123 6.77 9.98 8.02
N MET A 124 7.62 10.75 7.33
CA MET A 124 7.55 12.22 7.31
C MET A 124 6.26 12.74 6.65
N LEU A 125 5.73 12.01 5.65
CA LEU A 125 4.46 12.32 5.00
C LEU A 125 3.23 11.81 5.78
N GLY A 126 3.41 11.24 6.98
CA GLY A 126 2.34 10.70 7.82
C GLY A 126 1.71 9.40 7.31
N ILE A 127 2.37 8.74 6.35
CA ILE A 127 1.90 7.49 5.74
C ILE A 127 2.64 6.33 6.40
N GLU A 128 2.12 5.82 7.51
CA GLU A 128 2.66 4.62 8.16
C GLU A 128 2.07 3.35 7.53
N ARG A 129 2.83 2.25 7.49
CA ARG A 129 2.38 0.95 6.95
C ARG A 129 1.58 0.11 7.95
N LEU A 130 1.80 0.31 9.24
CA LEU A 130 1.09 -0.38 10.32
C LEU A 130 0.26 0.61 11.12
N LYS A 131 -0.90 0.18 11.61
CA LYS A 131 -1.67 0.97 12.55
C LYS A 131 -0.88 1.10 13.86
N LYS A 132 -0.98 2.26 14.50
CA LYS A 132 -0.47 2.44 15.87
C LYS A 132 -1.23 1.51 16.81
N LYS A 133 -0.49 0.87 17.73
CA LYS A 133 -1.05 0.08 18.82
C LYS A 133 -1.74 0.99 19.82
#